data_AF-A0A924BL95-F1
#
_entry.id   AF-A0A924BL95-F1
#
_cell.length_a   1.000
_cell.length_b   1.000
_cell.length_c   1.000
_cell.angle_alpha   90.00
_cell.angle_beta   90.00
_cell.angle_gamma   90.00
#
_symmetry.space_group_name_H-M   'P 1'
#
loop_
_entity.id
_entity.type
_entity.pdbx_description
1 polymer ?
#
loop_
_entity_poly.entity_id
_entity_poly.type
_entity_poly.pdbx_seq_one_letter_code
_entity_poly.pdbx_strand_id
1 'polypeptide(L)'
;AMAVDAMDKVRQTEMRDDPGAVTKALGTTDRKTLKGLMWSMRKNPRGWSQRQANTMHWLQHSGLKSARAWRLKMALREVYARAAVTNDQHLARTDLCAWLSWARRTRLEACRKLAKTLSDRAEAGGRRQLSWPPGDNYPGRWRRGNVLMVRVMFLFFP
;
A
#
# COMPACT_ATOMS: atom_id res chain seq x y z
N ALA A 1 -5.81 -4.75 7.31
CA ALA A 1 -4.92 -4.68 8.49
C ALA A 1 -3.46 -4.36 8.10
N MET A 2 -2.71 -5.31 7.51
CA MET A 2 -1.23 -5.20 7.36
C MET A 2 -0.67 -3.96 6.65
N ALA A 3 -1.33 -3.45 5.61
CA ALA A 3 -0.86 -2.25 4.91
C ALA A 3 -1.04 -0.97 5.74
N VAL A 4 -2.10 -0.91 6.55
CA VAL A 4 -2.32 0.18 7.51
C VAL A 4 -1.26 0.11 8.61
N ASP A 5 -0.95 -1.10 9.11
CA ASP A 5 0.04 -1.30 10.16
C ASP A 5 1.46 -0.96 9.70
N ALA A 6 1.82 -1.33 8.48
CA ALA A 6 3.12 -0.96 7.89
C ALA A 6 3.27 0.56 7.76
N MET A 7 2.24 1.24 7.27
CA MET A 7 2.20 2.70 7.22
C MET A 7 2.28 3.32 8.63
N ASP A 8 1.57 2.75 9.60
CA ASP A 8 1.57 3.28 10.96
C ASP A 8 2.92 3.15 11.65
N LYS A 9 3.67 2.07 11.38
CA LYS A 9 5.05 1.92 11.86
C LYS A 9 5.97 3.00 11.28
N VAL A 10 5.87 3.30 9.99
CA VAL A 10 6.64 4.41 9.37
C VAL A 10 6.30 5.73 10.05
N ARG A 11 5.01 5.95 10.30
CA ARG A 11 4.51 7.14 10.98
C ARG A 11 5.05 7.30 12.40
N GLN A 12 4.98 6.25 13.19
CA GLN A 12 5.48 6.28 14.57
C GLN A 12 6.99 6.52 14.60
N THR A 13 7.73 5.88 13.68
CA THR A 13 9.18 6.04 13.54
C THR A 13 9.54 7.47 13.15
N GLU A 14 8.86 8.04 12.14
CA GLU A 14 9.13 9.42 11.70
C GLU A 14 8.78 10.45 12.78
N MET A 15 7.68 10.29 13.51
CA MET A 15 7.34 11.17 14.63
C MET A 15 8.34 11.09 15.80
N ARG A 16 8.98 9.94 15.98
CA ARG A 16 10.00 9.75 17.02
C ARG A 16 11.35 10.31 16.60
N ASP A 17 11.77 10.01 15.38
CA ASP A 17 13.12 10.29 14.90
C ASP A 17 13.24 11.72 14.34
N ASP A 18 12.17 12.27 13.75
CA ASP A 18 12.17 13.59 13.11
C ASP A 18 10.83 14.34 13.28
N PRO A 19 10.47 14.73 14.53
CA PRO A 19 9.27 15.52 14.76
C PRO A 19 9.33 16.90 14.11
N GLY A 20 10.54 17.46 13.90
CA GLY A 20 10.75 18.78 13.30
C GLY A 20 10.40 18.84 11.81
N ALA A 21 10.75 17.80 11.03
CA ALA A 21 10.31 17.71 9.64
C ALA A 21 8.80 17.62 9.53
N VAL A 22 8.14 16.92 10.47
CA VAL A 22 6.68 16.78 10.47
C VAL A 22 5.98 18.11 10.79
N THR A 23 6.43 18.85 11.80
CA THR A 23 5.86 20.18 12.10
C THR A 23 6.13 21.16 10.97
N LYS A 24 7.33 21.15 10.38
CA LYS A 24 7.69 21.98 9.21
C LYS A 24 6.82 21.68 8.00
N ALA A 25 6.62 20.40 7.67
CA ALA A 25 5.81 19.99 6.52
C ALA A 25 4.32 20.30 6.69
N LEU A 26 3.83 20.32 7.93
CA LEU A 26 2.43 20.59 8.24
C LEU A 26 2.15 22.06 8.57
N GLY A 27 3.19 22.89 8.71
CA GLY A 27 3.07 24.31 9.06
C GLY A 27 2.39 24.55 10.40
N THR A 28 2.39 23.57 11.30
CA THR A 28 1.73 23.66 12.59
C THR A 28 2.49 22.90 13.67
N THR A 29 2.55 23.51 14.84
CA THR A 29 3.09 22.91 16.08
C THR A 29 1.98 22.44 17.00
N ASP A 30 0.70 22.67 16.66
CA ASP A 30 -0.42 22.23 17.48
C ASP A 30 -0.53 20.70 17.48
N ARG A 31 -0.23 20.11 18.64
CA ARG A 31 -0.23 18.67 18.86
C ARG A 31 -1.60 18.03 18.59
N LYS A 32 -2.71 18.73 18.85
CA LYS A 32 -4.06 18.19 18.58
C LYS A 32 -4.30 18.08 17.08
N THR A 33 -4.00 19.14 16.32
CA THR A 33 -4.10 19.16 14.86
C THR A 33 -3.18 18.10 14.23
N LEU A 34 -1.91 18.02 14.66
CA LEU A 34 -0.97 16.99 14.20
C LEU A 34 -1.51 15.58 14.41
N LYS A 35 -1.98 15.25 15.63
CA LYS A 35 -2.56 13.94 15.93
C LYS A 35 -3.80 13.66 15.09
N GLY A 36 -4.68 14.64 14.91
CA GLY A 36 -5.89 14.51 14.08
C GLY A 36 -5.57 14.21 12.61
N LEU A 37 -4.56 14.88 12.05
CA LEU A 37 -4.08 14.65 10.69
C LEU A 37 -3.39 13.29 10.52
N MET A 38 -2.57 12.91 11.50
CA MET A 38 -1.95 11.59 11.51
C MET A 38 -2.98 10.46 11.63
N TRP A 39 -4.08 10.71 12.35
CA TRP A 39 -5.18 9.76 12.45
C TRP A 39 -6.01 9.72 11.15
N SER A 40 -6.19 10.85 10.46
CA SER A 40 -6.89 10.89 9.18
C SER A 40 -6.17 10.08 8.09
N MET A 41 -4.83 9.98 8.12
CA MET A 41 -4.05 9.10 7.22
C MET A 41 -4.46 7.61 7.30
N ARG A 42 -4.95 7.16 8.46
CA ARG A 42 -5.40 5.77 8.62
C ARG A 42 -6.72 5.51 7.89
N LYS A 43 -7.57 6.54 7.79
CA LYS A 43 -8.89 6.46 7.16
C LYS A 43 -8.83 6.33 5.64
N ASN A 44 -9.95 5.87 5.10
CA ASN A 44 -10.25 5.82 3.67
C ASN A 44 -10.70 7.21 3.18
N PRO A 45 -10.22 7.70 2.02
CA PRO A 45 -10.62 9.01 1.46
C PRO A 45 -12.13 9.22 1.28
N ARG A 46 -12.92 8.15 1.09
CA ARG A 46 -14.38 8.24 0.90
C ARG A 46 -15.15 8.92 2.05
N GLY A 47 -14.55 9.07 3.23
CA GLY A 47 -15.18 9.70 4.39
C GLY A 47 -14.48 10.96 4.88
N TRP A 48 -13.73 11.65 4.02
CA TRP A 48 -12.99 12.86 4.41
C TRP A 48 -13.83 14.12 4.27
N SER A 49 -13.70 15.02 5.24
CA SER A 49 -14.17 16.39 5.06
C SER A 49 -13.25 17.15 4.10
N GLN A 50 -13.77 18.23 3.50
CA GLN A 50 -13.00 19.07 2.57
C GLN A 50 -11.66 19.54 3.17
N ARG A 51 -11.66 19.88 4.46
CA ARG A 51 -10.46 20.31 5.19
C ARG A 51 -9.44 19.18 5.31
N GLN A 52 -9.88 17.94 5.54
CA GLN A 52 -9.02 16.76 5.58
C GLN A 52 -8.45 16.44 4.19
N ALA A 53 -9.27 16.55 3.14
CA ALA A 53 -8.83 16.35 1.76
C ALA A 53 -7.77 17.37 1.34
N ASN A 54 -7.99 18.66 1.62
CA ASN A 54 -7.02 19.72 1.34
C ASN A 54 -5.71 19.50 2.13
N THR A 55 -5.81 19.19 3.41
CA THR A 55 -4.60 18.91 4.20
C THR A 55 -3.83 17.71 3.67
N MET A 56 -4.54 16.65 3.26
CA MET A 56 -3.89 15.49 2.66
C MET A 56 -3.28 15.81 1.29
N HIS A 57 -3.90 16.69 0.50
CA HIS A 57 -3.34 17.15 -0.77
C HIS A 57 -1.94 17.75 -0.55
N TRP A 58 -1.78 18.67 0.40
CA TRP A 58 -0.48 19.23 0.74
C TRP A 58 0.49 18.19 1.30
N LEU A 59 0.00 17.31 2.16
CA LEU A 59 0.81 16.29 2.81
C LEU A 59 1.37 15.25 1.83
N GLN A 60 0.62 14.89 0.78
CA GLN A 60 1.08 13.99 -0.28
C GLN A 60 2.22 14.56 -1.13
N HIS A 61 2.34 15.88 -1.17
CA HIS A 61 3.42 16.61 -1.83
C HIS A 61 4.58 16.93 -0.88
N SER A 62 4.46 16.60 0.41
CA SER A 62 5.56 16.74 1.36
C SER A 62 6.64 15.67 1.16
N GLY A 63 7.86 15.98 1.61
CA GLY A 63 8.99 15.04 1.63
C GLY A 63 8.90 13.94 2.70
N LEU A 64 7.79 13.86 3.44
CA LEU A 64 7.66 12.95 4.58
C LEU A 64 7.63 11.47 4.16
N LYS A 65 8.31 10.64 4.96
CA LYS A 65 8.30 9.19 4.87
C LYS A 65 6.90 8.64 5.09
N SER A 66 6.13 9.21 6.03
CA SER A 66 4.72 8.83 6.27
C SER A 66 3.83 9.09 5.07
N ALA A 67 4.02 10.21 4.39
CA ALA A 67 3.27 10.55 3.18
C ALA A 67 3.59 9.55 2.05
N ARG A 68 4.86 9.21 1.85
CA ARG A 68 5.28 8.17 0.89
C ARG A 68 4.71 6.79 1.25
N ALA A 69 4.71 6.41 2.53
CA ALA A 69 4.12 5.16 2.99
C ALA A 69 2.61 5.11 2.73
N TRP A 70 1.92 6.24 2.93
CA TRP A 70 0.49 6.36 2.64
C TRP A 70 0.19 6.20 1.15
N ARG A 71 1.01 6.78 0.26
CA ARG A 71 0.88 6.59 -1.20
C ARG A 71 1.04 5.12 -1.59
N LEU A 72 2.00 4.43 -0.98
CA LEU A 72 2.20 3.00 -1.21
C LEU A 72 0.99 2.17 -0.74
N LYS A 73 0.39 2.52 0.41
CA LYS A 73 -0.86 1.92 0.92
C LYS A 73 -2.02 2.12 -0.06
N MET A 74 -2.18 3.34 -0.59
CA MET A 74 -3.24 3.66 -1.55
C MET A 74 -3.04 2.93 -2.87
N ALA A 75 -1.81 2.86 -3.39
CA ALA A 75 -1.51 2.11 -4.59
C ALA A 75 -1.86 0.61 -4.43
N LEU A 76 -1.57 0.00 -3.28
CA LEU A 76 -1.94 -1.39 -3.02
C LEU A 76 -3.47 -1.58 -3.05
N ARG A 77 -4.19 -0.63 -2.45
CA ARG A 77 -5.63 -0.66 -2.45
C ARG A 77 -6.20 -0.56 -3.87
N GLU A 78 -5.62 0.30 -4.71
CA GLU A 78 -6.03 0.45 -6.10
C GLU A 78 -5.82 -0.85 -6.90
N VAL A 79 -4.70 -1.55 -6.66
CA VAL A 79 -4.45 -2.88 -7.22
C VAL A 79 -5.59 -3.86 -6.86
N TYR A 80 -6.00 -3.90 -5.58
CA TYR A 80 -7.11 -4.76 -5.15
C TYR A 80 -8.47 -4.32 -5.69
N ALA A 81 -8.72 -3.01 -5.78
CA ALA A 81 -9.97 -2.48 -6.31
C ALA A 81 -10.11 -2.81 -7.81
N ARG A 82 -9.05 -2.63 -8.60
CA ARG A 82 -9.02 -3.02 -10.02
C ARG A 82 -9.19 -4.53 -10.18
N ALA A 83 -8.49 -5.33 -9.36
CA ALA A 83 -8.67 -6.79 -9.36
C ALA A 83 -10.12 -7.22 -9.09
N ALA A 84 -10.81 -6.54 -8.16
CA ALA A 84 -12.20 -6.83 -7.84
C ALA A 84 -13.18 -6.46 -8.97
N VAL A 85 -12.90 -5.39 -9.73
CA VAL A 85 -13.74 -4.95 -10.85
C VAL A 85 -13.51 -5.82 -12.09
N THR A 86 -12.26 -6.08 -12.45
CA THR A 86 -11.95 -6.80 -13.69
C THR A 86 -12.14 -8.32 -13.55
N ASN A 87 -12.00 -8.87 -12.33
CA ASN A 87 -12.02 -10.32 -12.06
C ASN A 87 -11.03 -11.12 -12.94
N ASP A 88 -10.01 -10.46 -13.49
CA ASP A 88 -8.95 -11.06 -14.28
C ASP A 88 -7.75 -11.34 -13.38
N GLN A 89 -7.48 -12.63 -13.18
CA GLN A 89 -6.37 -13.12 -12.38
C GLN A 89 -5.01 -12.68 -12.92
N HIS A 90 -4.84 -12.62 -14.24
CA HIS A 90 -3.57 -12.25 -14.86
C HIS A 90 -3.28 -10.77 -14.65
N LEU A 91 -4.28 -9.92 -14.86
CA LEU A 91 -4.18 -8.49 -14.61
C LEU A 91 -3.86 -8.21 -13.13
N ALA A 92 -4.60 -8.83 -12.22
CA ALA A 92 -4.41 -8.68 -10.78
C ALA A 92 -3.01 -9.10 -10.31
N ARG A 93 -2.49 -10.22 -10.84
CA ARG A 93 -1.12 -10.69 -10.56
C ARG A 93 -0.07 -9.71 -11.08
N THR A 94 -0.25 -9.21 -12.30
CA THR A 94 0.67 -8.25 -12.92
C THR A 94 0.75 -6.96 -12.12
N ASP A 95 -0.41 -6.40 -11.77
CA ASP A 95 -0.53 -5.20 -10.95
C ASP A 95 0.11 -5.38 -9.56
N LEU A 96 -0.12 -6.54 -8.93
CA LEU A 96 0.50 -6.86 -7.63
C LEU A 96 2.03 -7.01 -7.75
N CYS A 97 2.54 -7.63 -8.82
CA CYS A 97 3.97 -7.79 -9.05
C CYS A 97 4.67 -6.43 -9.29
N ALA A 98 4.05 -5.55 -10.06
CA ALA A 98 4.52 -4.18 -10.26
C ALA A 98 4.59 -3.42 -8.92
N TRP A 99 3.52 -3.51 -8.12
CA TRP A 99 3.48 -2.89 -6.79
C TRP A 99 4.56 -3.47 -5.85
N LEU A 100 4.75 -4.80 -5.83
CA LEU A 100 5.79 -5.45 -5.01
C LEU A 100 7.19 -4.99 -5.40
N SER A 101 7.46 -4.85 -6.70
CA SER A 101 8.74 -4.37 -7.22
C SER A 101 9.04 -2.95 -6.76
N TRP A 102 8.04 -2.07 -6.74
CA TRP A 102 8.17 -0.72 -6.19
C TRP A 102 8.34 -0.73 -4.68
N ALA A 103 7.53 -1.50 -3.96
CA ALA A 103 7.55 -1.60 -2.51
C ALA A 103 8.91 -2.08 -1.98
N ARG A 104 9.54 -3.07 -2.64
CA ARG A 104 10.89 -3.57 -2.28
C ARG A 104 11.99 -2.52 -2.44
N ARG A 105 11.90 -1.65 -3.45
CA ARG A 105 12.86 -0.55 -3.71
C ARG A 105 12.70 0.64 -2.77
N THR A 106 11.62 0.71 -1.99
CA THR A 106 11.46 1.79 -1.02
C THR A 106 12.52 1.70 0.09
N ARG A 107 12.99 2.87 0.55
CA ARG A 107 13.87 3.01 1.72
C ARG A 107 13.10 2.90 3.05
N LEU A 108 11.86 2.41 3.02
CA LEU A 108 10.99 2.30 4.19
C LEU A 108 10.95 0.84 4.65
N GLU A 109 11.60 0.53 5.78
CA GLU A 109 11.75 -0.85 6.24
C GLU A 109 10.41 -1.56 6.47
N ALA A 110 9.43 -0.88 7.05
CA ALA A 110 8.11 -1.45 7.31
C ALA A 110 7.39 -1.83 6.00
N CYS A 111 7.54 -1.02 4.96
CA CYS A 111 6.99 -1.30 3.63
C CYS A 111 7.72 -2.46 2.94
N ARG A 112 9.04 -2.55 3.09
CA ARG A 112 9.83 -3.67 2.56
C ARG A 112 9.46 -4.99 3.23
N LYS A 113 9.29 -4.98 4.56
CA LYS A 113 8.82 -6.14 5.33
C LYS A 113 7.43 -6.58 4.87
N LEU A 114 6.50 -5.64 4.70
CA LEU A 114 5.18 -5.92 4.13
C LEU A 114 5.28 -6.57 2.74
N ALA A 115 6.10 -6.01 1.85
CA ALA A 115 6.29 -6.54 0.50
C ALA A 115 6.82 -7.98 0.55
N LYS A 116 7.80 -8.26 1.40
CA LYS A 116 8.32 -9.62 1.62
C LYS A 116 7.20 -10.55 2.08
N THR A 117 6.45 -10.18 3.11
CA THR A 117 5.37 -11.04 3.64
C THR A 117 4.26 -11.27 2.60
N LEU A 118 3.93 -10.29 1.76
CA LEU A 118 2.97 -10.46 0.67
C LEU A 118 3.53 -11.36 -0.45
N SER A 119 4.83 -11.28 -0.74
CA SER A 119 5.50 -12.16 -1.70
C SER A 119 5.48 -13.60 -1.19
N ASP A 120 5.90 -13.84 0.04
CA ASP A 120 5.94 -15.17 0.66
C ASP A 120 4.54 -15.82 0.67
N ARG A 121 3.49 -15.03 0.92
CA ARG A 121 2.10 -15.51 0.87
C ARG A 121 1.61 -15.76 -0.55
N ALA A 122 1.99 -14.92 -1.51
CA ALA A 122 1.66 -15.13 -2.92
C ALA A 122 2.33 -16.41 -3.45
N GLU A 123 3.58 -16.65 -3.08
CA GLU A 123 4.34 -17.87 -3.42
C GLU A 123 3.78 -19.09 -2.70
N ALA A 124 3.43 -18.99 -1.41
CA ALA A 124 2.80 -20.08 -0.68
C ALA A 124 1.44 -20.47 -1.26
N GLY A 125 0.65 -19.49 -1.73
CA GLY A 125 -0.58 -19.75 -2.49
C GLY A 125 -0.32 -20.29 -3.91
N GLY A 126 0.82 -19.93 -4.50
CA GLY A 126 1.30 -20.34 -5.82
C GLY A 126 2.04 -21.68 -5.87
N ARG A 127 2.40 -22.30 -4.73
CA ARG A 127 2.99 -23.66 -4.70
C ARG A 127 2.04 -24.77 -5.19
N ARG A 128 0.77 -24.46 -5.46
CA ARG A 128 -0.15 -25.31 -6.25
C ARG A 128 -0.20 -24.97 -7.74
N GLN A 129 0.33 -23.83 -8.17
CA GLN A 129 0.35 -23.43 -9.58
C GLN A 129 1.46 -22.42 -9.93
N LEU A 130 2.58 -23.00 -10.37
CA LEU A 130 3.68 -22.46 -11.20
C LEU A 130 4.66 -21.43 -10.62
N SER A 131 5.93 -21.70 -10.93
CA SER A 131 7.15 -21.00 -10.56
C SER A 131 7.17 -19.52 -10.95
N TRP A 132 7.56 -18.70 -9.97
CA TRP A 132 7.97 -17.31 -10.06
C TRP A 132 9.25 -17.16 -10.91
N PRO A 133 9.24 -16.49 -12.09
CA PRO A 133 10.49 -16.22 -12.80
C PRO A 133 11.18 -15.00 -12.15
N PRO A 134 12.48 -15.08 -11.84
CA PRO A 134 13.26 -13.93 -11.42
C PRO A 134 13.66 -13.14 -12.66
N GLY A 135 13.27 -11.86 -12.73
CA GLY A 135 13.90 -10.89 -13.61
C GLY A 135 13.44 -10.92 -15.07
N ASP A 136 12.86 -9.78 -15.44
CA ASP A 136 12.96 -9.13 -16.75
C ASP A 136 12.07 -9.61 -17.91
N ASN A 137 11.31 -8.63 -18.40
CA ASN A 137 10.56 -8.55 -19.66
C ASN A 137 9.16 -9.22 -19.72
N TYR A 138 8.11 -8.38 -19.70
CA TYR A 138 6.76 -8.78 -20.10
C TYR A 138 6.47 -8.25 -21.51
N PRO A 139 6.46 -9.15 -22.51
CA PRO A 139 5.35 -9.16 -23.44
C PRO A 139 4.85 -10.59 -23.71
N GLY A 140 3.53 -10.79 -23.65
CA GLY A 140 2.87 -11.89 -24.38
C GLY A 140 2.33 -13.06 -23.55
N ARG A 141 0.99 -13.08 -23.47
CA ARG A 141 0.10 -14.22 -23.76
C ARG A 141 0.39 -15.56 -23.07
N TRP A 142 -0.42 -15.95 -22.08
CA TRP A 142 -0.82 -17.37 -21.88
C TRP A 142 -2.26 -17.53 -21.35
N ARG A 143 -2.97 -18.50 -21.94
CA ARG A 143 -4.39 -18.84 -21.75
C ARG A 143 -4.62 -19.87 -20.63
N ARG A 144 -5.85 -19.77 -20.09
CA ARG A 144 -6.72 -20.80 -19.47
C ARG A 144 -6.33 -21.41 -18.12
N GLY A 145 -7.11 -20.99 -17.12
CA GLY A 145 -7.99 -21.91 -16.38
C GLY A 145 -7.57 -22.22 -14.95
N ASN A 146 -8.15 -21.50 -13.98
CA ASN A 146 -9.01 -22.14 -12.97
C ASN A 146 -9.65 -21.14 -11.99
N VAL A 147 -10.96 -21.31 -11.82
CA VAL A 147 -11.94 -20.41 -11.17
C VAL A 147 -11.95 -20.51 -9.63
N LEU A 148 -10.99 -21.21 -9.02
CA LEU A 148 -10.98 -21.48 -7.57
C LEU A 148 -10.31 -20.39 -6.72
N MET A 149 -9.52 -19.50 -7.32
CA MET A 149 -8.76 -18.49 -6.56
C MET A 149 -9.61 -17.28 -6.13
N VAL A 150 -10.73 -17.03 -6.82
CA VAL A 150 -11.68 -15.93 -6.52
C VAL A 150 -12.42 -16.18 -5.19
N ARG A 151 -12.63 -17.44 -4.79
CA ARG A 151 -13.28 -17.79 -3.51
C ARG A 151 -12.41 -17.53 -2.28
N VAL A 152 -11.08 -17.56 -2.41
CA VAL A 152 -10.17 -17.30 -1.27
C VAL A 152 -10.03 -15.78 -1.03
N MET A 153 -10.29 -14.96 -2.06
CA MET A 153 -10.24 -13.49 -1.95
C MET A 153 -11.44 -12.89 -1.18
N PHE A 154 -12.54 -13.63 -1.03
CA PHE A 154 -13.75 -13.20 -0.32
C PHE A 154 -13.71 -13.41 1.20
N LEU A 155 -12.69 -14.08 1.74
CA LEU A 155 -12.64 -14.44 3.17
C LEU A 155 -11.93 -13.41 4.07
N PHE A 156 -11.47 -12.28 3.54
CA PHE A 156 -10.56 -11.41 4.29
C PHE A 156 -10.93 -9.92 4.40
N PHE A 157 -12.12 -9.47 3.99
CA PHE A 157 -12.60 -8.14 4.39
C PHE A 157 -14.13 -7.98 4.22
N PRO A 158 -14.90 -7.68 5.29
CA PRO A 158 -16.23 -7.08 5.20
C PRO A 158 -16.20 -5.60 4.80
#